data_AF-A0A3B1CMH2-F1
#
_entry.id   AF-A0A3B1CMH2-F1
#
_cell.length_a   1.000
_cell.length_b   1.000
_cell.length_c   1.000
_cell.angle_alpha   90.00
_cell.angle_beta   90.00
_cell.angle_gamma   90.00
#
_symmetry.space_group_name_H-M   'P 1'
#
loop_
_entity.id
_entity.type
_entity.pdbx_description
1 polymer ?
#
loop_
_entity_poly.entity_id
_entity_poly.type
_entity_poly.pdbx_seq_one_letter_code
_entity_poly.pdbx_strand_id
1 'polypeptide(L)' 'MEGDIRVINDRIVVTFYGFPESMNIRNYYKNLSAKLISEGVDPRIPWLYNFKLDFRFK' A
#
# COMPACT_ATOMS: atom_id res chain seq x y z
N MET A 1 0.81 -16.60 -5.69
CA MET A 1 0.57 -15.14 -5.70
C MET A 1 1.83 -14.51 -6.22
N GLU A 2 1.74 -13.76 -7.30
CA GLU A 2 2.86 -13.00 -7.84
C GLU A 2 2.70 -11.53 -7.45
N GLY A 3 3.81 -10.84 -7.33
CA GLY A 3 3.82 -9.44 -6.96
C GLY A 3 5.13 -8.78 -7.31
N ASP A 4 5.09 -7.46 -7.42
CA ASP A 4 6.28 -6.66 -7.62
C ASP A 4 6.31 -5.45 -6.69
N ILE A 5 7.53 -5.03 -6.35
CA ILE A 5 7.79 -3.87 -5.50
C ILE A 5 8.56 -2.86 -6.33
N ARG A 6 8.09 -1.61 -6.33
CA ARG A 6 8.77 -0.48 -6.97
C ARG A 6 8.87 0.68 -6.01
N VAL A 7 9.91 1.47 -6.15
CA VAL A 7 10.00 2.78 -5.49
C VAL A 7 9.66 3.84 -6.52
N ILE A 8 8.67 4.69 -6.21
CA ILE A 8 8.27 5.83 -7.02
C ILE A 8 8.20 7.06 -6.12
N ASN A 9 9.09 8.03 -6.34
CA ASN A 9 9.20 9.24 -5.53
C ASN A 9 9.36 8.90 -4.03
N ASP A 10 8.35 9.20 -3.22
CA ASP A 10 8.27 8.99 -1.78
C ASP A 10 7.37 7.80 -1.41
N ARG A 11 7.10 6.91 -2.38
CA ARG A 11 6.22 5.75 -2.20
C ARG A 11 6.90 4.44 -2.57
N ILE A 12 6.71 3.44 -1.72
CA ILE A 12 6.90 2.04 -2.06
C ILE A 12 5.57 1.53 -2.60
N VAL A 13 5.57 1.15 -3.86
CA VAL A 13 4.41 0.61 -4.57
C VAL A 13 4.50 -0.91 -4.56
N VAL A 14 3.49 -1.56 -3.98
CA VAL A 14 3.37 -3.03 -3.93
C VAL A 14 2.20 -3.43 -4.82
N THR A 15 2.47 -4.16 -5.90
CA THR A 15 1.42 -4.71 -6.76
C THR A 15 1.19 -6.18 -6.44
N PHE A 16 -0.06 -6.54 -6.21
CA PHE A 16 -0.51 -7.93 -6.15
C PHE A 16 -1.15 -8.32 -7.48
N TYR A 17 -0.74 -9.45 -8.04
CA TYR A 17 -1.32 -10.05 -9.24
C TYR A 17 -2.11 -11.31 -8.90
N GLY A 18 -3.31 -11.43 -9.49
CA GLY A 18 -4.10 -12.68 -9.44
C GLY A 18 -4.45 -13.13 -8.01
N PHE A 19 -4.71 -12.17 -7.12
CA PHE A 19 -5.04 -12.46 -5.73
C PHE A 19 -6.53 -12.86 -5.60
N PRO A 20 -6.87 -13.77 -4.67
CA PRO A 20 -8.26 -14.18 -4.46
C PRO A 20 -9.06 -13.06 -3.78
N GLU A 21 -10.19 -12.65 -4.39
CA GLU A 21 -11.08 -11.61 -3.85
C GLU A 21 -11.68 -11.99 -2.47
N SER A 22 -11.76 -13.28 -2.14
CA SER A 22 -12.17 -13.78 -0.82
C SER A 22 -11.29 -13.29 0.33
N MET A 23 -10.05 -12.87 0.04
CA MET A 23 -9.11 -12.39 1.07
C MET A 23 -9.41 -10.95 1.53
N ASN A 24 -10.26 -10.21 0.81
CA ASN A 24 -10.71 -8.86 1.13
C ASN A 24 -9.58 -7.80 1.34
N ILE A 25 -8.33 -8.15 1.00
CA ILE A 25 -7.14 -7.31 1.18
C ILE A 25 -7.23 -5.98 0.41
N ARG A 26 -7.93 -5.98 -0.73
CA ARG A 26 -8.17 -4.78 -1.52
C ARG A 26 -8.89 -3.72 -0.69
N ASN A 27 -9.89 -4.11 0.11
CA ASN A 27 -10.67 -3.18 0.90
C ASN A 27 -9.89 -2.58 2.07
N TYR A 28 -8.90 -3.29 2.62
CA TYR A 28 -8.04 -2.75 3.68
C TYR A 28 -6.97 -1.81 3.13
N TYR A 29 -6.25 -2.24 2.09
CA TYR A 29 -5.01 -1.58 1.68
C TYR A 29 -5.15 -0.61 0.51
N LYS A 30 -6.24 -0.67 -0.27
CA LYS A 30 -6.49 0.34 -1.31
C LYS A 30 -6.57 1.72 -0.67
N ASN A 31 -5.84 2.68 -1.25
CA ASN A 31 -5.73 4.05 -0.76
C ASN A 31 -5.25 4.16 0.71
N LEU A 32 -4.41 3.22 1.18
CA LEU A 32 -3.97 3.15 2.57
C LEU A 32 -3.49 4.51 3.13
N SER A 33 -2.62 5.21 2.39
CA SER A 33 -2.09 6.51 2.85
C SER A 33 -3.21 7.53 3.13
N ALA A 34 -4.27 7.56 2.31
CA ALA A 34 -5.39 8.48 2.51
C ALA A 34 -6.23 8.10 3.73
N LYS A 35 -6.40 6.80 4.01
CA LYS A 35 -7.11 6.30 5.20
C LYS A 35 -6.37 6.67 6.48
N LEU A 36 -5.06 6.43 6.51
CA LEU A 36 -4.22 6.81 7.64
C LEU A 36 -4.34 8.32 7.93
N ILE A 37 -4.24 9.15 6.89
CA ILE A 37 -4.43 10.61 7.04
C ILE A 37 -5.81 10.94 7.60
N SER A 38 -6.88 10.29 7.12
CA SER A 38 -8.25 10.53 7.61
C SER A 38 -8.44 10.13 9.08
N GLU A 39 -7.63 9.19 9.57
CA GLU A 39 -7.60 8.73 10.97
C GLU A 39 -6.62 9.56 11.83
N GLY A 40 -5.98 10.59 11.27
CA GLY A 40 -4.98 11.41 11.97
C GLY A 40 -3.63 10.72 12.14
N VAL A 41 -3.37 9.65 11.40
CA VAL A 41 -2.12 8.88 11.43
C VAL A 41 -1.19 9.35 10.30
N ASP A 42 0.08 9.61 10.62
CA ASP A 42 1.08 9.94 9.61
C ASP A 42 1.32 8.72 8.69
N PRO A 43 1.12 8.83 7.37
CA PRO A 43 1.31 7.71 6.45
C PRO A 43 2.78 7.39 6.18
N ARG A 44 3.72 8.24 6.61
CA ARG A 44 5.16 8.01 6.45
C ARG A 44 5.63 6.99 7.47
N ILE A 45 6.44 6.04 7.01
CA ILE A 45 6.93 4.96 7.87
C ILE A 45 8.40 5.25 8.24
N PRO A 46 8.71 5.66 9.48
CA PRO A 46 10.06 6.12 9.83
C PRO A 46 11.15 5.05 9.65
N TRP A 47 10.83 3.80 9.96
CA TRP A 47 11.75 2.67 9.77
C TRP A 47 11.84 2.19 8.31
N LEU A 48 11.11 2.82 7.39
CA LEU A 48 11.24 2.67 5.95
C LEU A 48 11.61 4.01 5.32
N TYR A 49 12.59 4.74 5.88
CA TYR A 49 13.08 6.02 5.35
C TYR A 49 11.96 7.06 5.07
N ASN A 50 10.90 7.05 5.88
CA ASN A 50 9.71 7.88 5.70
C ASN A 50 8.95 7.67 4.38
N PHE A 51 9.20 6.57 3.66
CA PHE A 51 8.38 6.18 2.52
C PHE A 51 6.94 5.90 2.96
N LYS A 52 6.00 6.19 2.07
CA LYS A 52 4.60 5.80 2.18
C LYS A 52 4.34 4.51 1.41
N LEU A 53 3.34 3.73 1.81
CA LEU A 53 2.92 2.54 1.08
C LEU A 53 1.74 2.84 0.14
N ASP A 54 1.85 2.35 -1.09
CA ASP A 54 0.79 2.35 -2.09
C ASP A 54 0.55 0.93 -2.60
N PHE A 55 -0.65 0.39 -2.36
CA PHE A 55 -1.00 -0.97 -2.72
C PHE A 55 -1.85 -1.00 -3.99
N ARG A 56 -1.38 -1.76 -4.99
CA ARG A 56 -2.04 -1.96 -6.27
C ARG A 56 -2.49 -3.40 -6.41
N PHE A 57 -3.61 -3.58 -7.07
CA PHE A 57 -4.31 -4.85 -7.16
C PHE A 57 -4.70 -5.06 -8.62
N LYS A 58 -4.00 -5.98 -9.30
CA LYS A 58 -4.11 -6.27 -10.73
C LYS A 58 -4.51 -7.72 -11.00
#